data_AF-A0A7X2PKZ7-F1
#
_entry.id   AF-A0A7X2PKZ7-F1
#
_cell.length_a   1.000
_cell.length_b   1.000
_cell.length_c   1.000
_cell.angle_alpha   90.00
_cell.angle_beta   90.00
_cell.angle_gamma   90.00
#
_symmetry.space_group_name_H-M   'P 1'
#
loop_
_entity.id
_entity.type
_entity.pdbx_description
1 polymer ?
#
loop_
_entity_poly.entity_id
_entity_poly.type
_entity_poly.pdbx_seq_one_letter_code
_entity_poly.pdbx_strand_id
1 'polypeptide(L)'
;KSYRRAINQYKKALKIAPNSASIYSNLGTAQFARKNYKEAALAYKQALALDSEVFEHRSAYGVMLQERNVEERAKFHYYLAKTYADAGKFELALQYLRKALEEGYKERQKILDEPEFVKLKELAEFQQILLLEPRVL
;
A
#
# COMPACT_ATOMS: atom_id res chain seq x y z
N LYS A 1 3.61 15.34 13.58
CA LYS A 1 4.44 15.12 12.35
C LYS A 1 4.00 16.05 11.23
N SER A 2 4.91 16.74 10.54
CA SER A 2 4.57 17.68 9.46
C SER A 2 4.70 17.03 8.07
N TYR A 3 3.72 16.20 7.69
CA TYR A 3 3.72 15.49 6.41
C TYR A 3 3.75 16.45 5.19
N ARG A 4 3.17 17.65 5.31
CA ARG A 4 3.19 18.66 4.24
C ARG A 4 4.62 19.12 3.92
N ARG A 5 5.45 19.35 4.93
CA ARG A 5 6.86 19.70 4.74
C ARG A 5 7.62 18.53 4.12
N ALA A 6 7.41 17.31 4.62
CA ALA A 6 8.04 16.10 4.07
C ALA A 6 7.71 15.90 2.58
N ILE A 7 6.44 16.01 2.19
CA ILE A 7 6.01 15.93 0.78
C ILE A 7 6.76 16.94 -0.09
N ASN A 8 6.87 18.19 0.36
CA ASN A 8 7.60 19.22 -0.40
C ASN A 8 9.09 18.89 -0.52
N GLN A 9 9.71 18.36 0.52
CA GLN A 9 11.12 17.96 0.46
C GLN A 9 11.34 16.75 -0.45
N TYR A 10 10.49 15.73 -0.39
CA TYR A 10 10.57 14.59 -1.30
C TYR A 10 10.37 15.01 -2.76
N LYS A 11 9.42 15.91 -3.04
CA LYS A 11 9.25 16.48 -4.39
C LYS A 11 10.50 17.22 -4.87
N LYS A 12 11.19 17.97 -4.00
CA LYS A 12 12.47 18.61 -4.35
C LYS A 12 13.57 17.57 -4.57
N ALA A 13 13.65 16.56 -3.71
CA ALA A 13 14.64 15.50 -3.82
C ALA A 13 14.47 14.69 -5.12
N LEU A 14 13.23 14.44 -5.56
CA LEU A 14 12.95 13.80 -6.85
C LEU A 14 13.36 14.64 -8.07
N LYS A 15 13.49 15.97 -7.94
CA LYS A 15 14.07 16.78 -9.02
C LYS A 15 15.58 16.54 -9.19
N ILE A 16 16.26 16.10 -8.13
CA ILE A 16 17.70 15.82 -8.12
C ILE A 16 17.94 14.34 -8.44
N ALA A 17 17.15 13.45 -7.84
CA ALA A 17 17.24 12.00 -8.01
C ALA A 17 15.88 11.44 -8.46
N PRO A 18 15.52 11.58 -9.76
CA PRO A 18 14.21 11.20 -10.28
C PRO A 18 13.97 9.69 -10.25
N ASN A 19 15.01 8.86 -10.17
CA ASN A 19 14.88 7.40 -10.21
C ASN A 19 15.07 6.75 -8.84
N SER A 20 14.79 7.47 -7.75
CA SER A 20 14.91 6.90 -6.40
C SER A 20 13.59 6.26 -5.93
N ALA A 21 13.53 4.93 -5.99
CA ALA A 21 12.39 4.16 -5.48
C ALA A 21 12.07 4.49 -4.02
N SER A 22 13.11 4.65 -3.19
CA SER A 22 12.97 4.99 -1.77
C SER A 22 12.33 6.37 -1.52
N ILE A 23 12.59 7.36 -2.39
CA ILE A 23 11.99 8.69 -2.25
C ILE A 23 10.53 8.64 -2.69
N TYR A 24 10.22 7.91 -3.76
CA TYR A 24 8.84 7.68 -4.17
C TYR A 24 8.02 6.91 -3.11
N SER A 25 8.59 5.87 -2.50
CA SER A 25 7.90 5.12 -1.43
C SER A 25 7.62 6.02 -0.22
N ASN A 26 8.60 6.83 0.21
CA ASN A 26 8.43 7.81 1.27
C ASN A 26 7.42 8.93 0.93
N LEU A 27 7.40 9.38 -0.32
CA LEU A 27 6.41 10.36 -0.81
C LEU A 27 5.00 9.76 -0.74
N GLY A 28 4.81 8.54 -1.25
CA GLY A 28 3.52 7.86 -1.19
C GLY A 28 3.03 7.68 0.24
N THR A 29 3.95 7.32 1.13
CA THR A 29 3.73 7.20 2.58
C THR A 29 3.24 8.51 3.20
N ALA A 30 3.88 9.62 2.88
CA ALA A 30 3.50 10.94 3.40
C ALA A 30 2.16 11.42 2.82
N GLN A 31 1.88 11.11 1.55
CA GLN A 31 0.59 11.38 0.90
C GLN A 31 -0.54 10.55 1.53
N PHE A 32 -0.29 9.26 1.77
CA PHE A 32 -1.25 8.40 2.47
C PHE A 32 -1.57 8.95 3.85
N ALA A 33 -0.55 9.36 4.62
CA ALA A 33 -0.75 9.96 5.95
C ALA A 33 -1.67 11.18 5.92
N ARG A 34 -1.72 11.85 4.77
CA ARG A 34 -2.54 13.02 4.50
C ARG A 34 -3.91 12.68 3.93
N LYS A 35 -4.23 11.39 3.76
CA LYS A 35 -5.42 10.82 3.11
C LYS A 35 -5.52 11.13 1.61
N ASN A 36 -4.38 11.49 0.99
CA ASN A 36 -4.25 11.73 -0.44
C ASN A 36 -3.98 10.40 -1.16
N TYR A 37 -4.97 9.51 -1.16
CA TYR A 37 -4.79 8.11 -1.57
C TYR A 37 -4.44 7.95 -3.04
N LYS A 38 -4.95 8.82 -3.93
CA LYS A 38 -4.64 8.79 -5.36
C LYS A 38 -3.17 9.12 -5.61
N GLU A 39 -2.67 10.19 -4.99
CA GLU A 39 -1.27 10.60 -5.09
C GLU A 39 -0.34 9.59 -4.41
N ALA A 40 -0.79 8.95 -3.33
CA ALA A 40 -0.06 7.87 -2.68
C ALA A 40 0.14 6.68 -3.62
N ALA A 41 -0.94 6.21 -4.26
CA ALA A 41 -0.89 5.10 -5.21
C ALA A 41 0.02 5.40 -6.40
N LEU A 42 -0.04 6.62 -6.97
CA LEU A 42 0.86 7.02 -8.05
C LEU A 42 2.34 6.98 -7.63
N ALA A 43 2.65 7.49 -6.44
CA ALA A 43 4.02 7.46 -5.94
C ALA A 43 4.49 6.02 -5.64
N TYR A 44 3.63 5.17 -5.07
CA TYR A 44 3.94 3.76 -4.85
C TYR A 44 4.15 3.00 -6.16
N LYS A 45 3.34 3.26 -7.18
CA LYS A 45 3.51 2.66 -8.52
C LYS A 45 4.87 3.02 -9.11
N GLN A 46 5.29 4.28 -8.99
CA GLN A 46 6.63 4.70 -9.42
C GLN A 46 7.74 4.01 -8.62
N ALA A 47 7.56 3.89 -7.30
CA ALA A 47 8.52 3.17 -6.46
C ALA A 47 8.67 1.70 -6.90
N LEU A 48 7.54 1.01 -7.12
CA LEU A 48 7.50 -0.40 -7.53
C LEU A 48 8.01 -0.67 -8.94
N ALA A 49 7.94 0.33 -9.81
CA ALA A 49 8.50 0.27 -11.15
C ALA A 49 10.03 0.39 -11.14
N LEU A 50 10.58 1.16 -10.20
CA LEU A 50 12.02 1.34 -10.04
C LEU A 50 12.66 0.21 -9.23
N ASP A 51 11.95 -0.29 -8.23
CA ASP A 51 12.39 -1.37 -7.35
C ASP A 51 11.17 -2.17 -6.91
N SER A 52 11.11 -3.42 -7.34
CA SER A 52 9.97 -4.29 -7.10
C SER A 52 9.79 -4.70 -5.64
N GLU A 53 10.85 -4.62 -4.86
CA GLU A 53 10.94 -5.08 -3.47
C GLU A 53 11.12 -3.89 -2.50
N VAL A 54 10.93 -2.66 -2.98
CA VAL A 54 11.13 -1.41 -2.22
C VAL A 54 10.43 -1.37 -0.86
N PHE A 55 9.28 -2.05 -0.72
CA PHE A 55 8.53 -2.14 0.53
C PHE A 55 8.99 -3.30 1.43
N GLU A 56 9.62 -4.32 0.87
CA GLU A 56 10.17 -5.46 1.61
C GLU A 56 11.56 -5.14 2.17
N HIS A 57 12.32 -4.27 1.51
CA HIS A 57 13.69 -3.93 1.91
C HIS A 57 13.82 -3.13 3.21
N ARG A 58 12.76 -2.54 3.80
CA ARG A 58 12.91 -1.52 4.87
C ARG A 58 12.14 -1.78 6.15
N SER A 59 12.87 -1.75 7.28
CA SER A 59 12.31 -1.64 8.64
C SER A 59 11.56 -0.32 8.89
N ALA A 60 11.84 0.74 8.12
CA ALA A 60 11.16 2.03 8.22
C ALA A 60 9.67 1.97 7.83
N TYR A 61 9.28 1.01 7.00
CA TYR A 61 7.89 0.72 6.68
C TYR A 61 7.13 0.23 7.92
N GLY A 62 7.71 -0.77 8.60
CA GLY A 62 7.19 -1.31 9.86
C GLY A 62 7.08 -0.23 10.93
N VAL A 63 8.12 0.61 11.11
CA VAL A 63 8.11 1.70 12.10
C VAL A 63 7.04 2.74 11.78
N MET A 64 6.92 3.17 10.52
CA MET A 64 5.90 4.15 10.17
C MET A 64 4.47 3.61 10.34
N LEU A 65 4.25 2.33 10.04
CA LEU A 65 2.97 1.68 10.29
C LEU A 65 2.69 1.52 11.78
N GLN A 66 3.68 1.13 12.59
CA GLN A 66 3.55 1.02 14.06
C GLN A 66 3.08 2.34 14.69
N GLU A 67 3.53 3.48 14.14
CA GLU A 67 3.10 4.81 14.59
C GLU A 67 1.71 5.22 14.10
N ARG A 68 1.06 4.41 13.26
CA ARG A 68 -0.34 4.57 12.82
C ARG A 68 -1.23 3.60 13.58
N ASN A 69 -2.45 4.03 13.87
CA ASN A 69 -3.44 3.15 14.48
C ASN A 69 -3.75 1.96 13.55
N VAL A 70 -4.34 0.90 14.13
CA VAL A 70 -4.64 -0.36 13.44
C VAL A 70 -5.46 -0.14 12.16
N GLU A 71 -6.45 0.74 12.22
CA GLU A 71 -7.33 1.04 11.08
C GLU A 71 -6.57 1.67 9.89
N GLU A 72 -5.67 2.62 10.16
CA GLU A 72 -4.86 3.26 9.13
C GLU A 72 -3.83 2.29 8.54
N ARG A 73 -3.32 1.32 9.33
CA ARG A 73 -2.47 0.24 8.80
C ARG A 73 -3.26 -0.70 7.88
N ALA A 74 -4.46 -1.10 8.29
CA ALA A 74 -5.32 -1.95 7.48
C ALA A 74 -5.64 -1.30 6.13
N LYS A 75 -6.01 -0.01 6.14
CA LYS A 75 -6.20 0.78 4.91
C LYS A 75 -4.91 0.84 4.09
N PHE A 76 -3.78 1.04 4.75
CA PHE A 76 -2.49 1.12 4.07
C PHE A 76 -2.20 -0.15 3.28
N HIS A 77 -2.29 -1.32 3.94
CA HIS A 77 -2.09 -2.60 3.30
C HIS A 77 -3.06 -2.84 2.14
N TYR A 78 -4.32 -2.43 2.30
CA TYR A 78 -5.32 -2.49 1.23
C TYR A 78 -4.92 -1.68 -0.01
N TYR A 79 -4.46 -0.43 0.14
CA TYR A 79 -4.04 0.37 -1.02
C TYR A 79 -2.74 -0.13 -1.65
N LEU A 80 -1.83 -0.72 -0.88
CA LEU A 80 -0.68 -1.43 -1.45
C LEU A 80 -1.12 -2.65 -2.26
N ALA A 81 -2.06 -3.44 -1.75
CA ALA A 81 -2.62 -4.57 -2.48
C ALA A 81 -3.18 -4.15 -3.83
N LYS A 82 -3.94 -3.04 -3.88
CA LYS A 82 -4.42 -2.44 -5.14
C LYS A 82 -3.27 -2.08 -6.08
N THR A 83 -2.24 -1.44 -5.54
CA THR A 83 -1.07 -1.00 -6.33
C THR A 83 -0.31 -2.20 -6.92
N TYR A 84 -0.13 -3.27 -6.13
CA TYR A 84 0.49 -4.51 -6.60
C TYR A 84 -0.36 -5.23 -7.65
N ALA A 85 -1.68 -5.25 -7.46
CA ALA A 85 -2.62 -5.84 -8.40
C ALA A 85 -2.58 -5.14 -9.76
N ASP A 86 -2.59 -3.80 -9.76
CA ASP A 86 -2.43 -2.97 -10.97
C ASP A 86 -1.06 -3.19 -11.64
N ALA A 87 -0.02 -3.45 -10.84
CA ALA A 87 1.31 -3.81 -11.33
C ALA A 87 1.45 -5.28 -11.80
N GLY A 88 0.38 -6.09 -11.73
CA GLY A 88 0.39 -7.51 -12.11
C GLY A 88 1.10 -8.44 -11.12
N LYS A 89 1.49 -7.95 -9.94
CA LYS A 89 2.19 -8.71 -8.90
C LYS A 89 1.18 -9.38 -7.96
N PHE A 90 0.50 -10.41 -8.45
CA PHE A 90 -0.66 -10.99 -7.75
C PHE A 90 -0.33 -11.63 -6.40
N GLU A 91 0.81 -12.30 -6.26
CA GLU A 91 1.22 -12.90 -4.98
C GLU A 91 1.36 -11.83 -3.88
N LEU A 92 2.06 -10.73 -4.18
CA LEU A 92 2.19 -9.60 -3.27
C LEU A 92 0.83 -8.92 -3.03
N ALA A 93 0.00 -8.78 -4.07
CA ALA A 93 -1.34 -8.23 -3.90
C ALA A 93 -2.18 -9.06 -2.91
N LEU A 94 -2.16 -10.39 -3.00
CA LEU A 94 -2.85 -11.29 -2.08
C LEU A 94 -2.27 -11.22 -0.66
N GLN A 95 -0.94 -11.22 -0.53
CA GLN A 95 -0.27 -11.10 0.76
C GLN A 95 -0.68 -9.80 1.49
N TYR A 96 -0.68 -8.68 0.78
CA TYR A 96 -1.05 -7.39 1.36
C TYR A 96 -2.55 -7.27 1.61
N LEU A 97 -3.40 -7.89 0.78
CA LEU A 97 -4.83 -7.95 1.01
C LEU A 97 -5.17 -8.76 2.27
N ARG A 98 -4.48 -9.88 2.48
CA ARG A 98 -4.59 -10.69 3.69
C ARG A 98 -4.22 -9.88 4.94
N LYS A 99 -3.06 -9.20 4.92
CA LYS A 99 -2.64 -8.31 6.02
C LYS A 99 -3.69 -7.24 6.33
N ALA A 100 -4.28 -6.64 5.29
CA ALA A 100 -5.32 -5.63 5.47
C ALA A 100 -6.55 -6.19 6.21
N LEU A 101 -7.03 -7.37 5.83
CA LEU A 101 -8.18 -8.02 6.48
C LEU A 101 -7.87 -8.49 7.90
N GLU A 102 -6.67 -9.03 8.14
CA GLU A 102 -6.20 -9.43 9.47
C GLU A 102 -6.10 -8.25 10.43
N GLU A 103 -5.67 -7.08 9.94
CA GLU A 103 -5.67 -5.82 10.70
C GLU A 103 -7.06 -5.16 10.79
N GLY A 104 -8.11 -5.83 10.32
CA GLY A 104 -9.50 -5.38 10.51
C GLY A 104 -10.02 -4.41 9.46
N TYR A 105 -9.51 -4.44 8.22
CA TYR A 105 -10.13 -3.73 7.11
C TYR A 105 -11.56 -4.23 6.88
N LYS A 106 -12.55 -3.34 6.99
CA LYS A 106 -13.98 -3.71 7.05
C LYS A 106 -14.73 -3.63 5.73
N GLU A 107 -14.22 -2.88 4.75
CA GLU A 107 -14.92 -2.60 3.48
C GLU A 107 -14.78 -3.77 2.49
N ARG A 108 -15.24 -4.98 2.85
CA ARG A 108 -15.11 -6.18 2.00
C ARG A 108 -15.80 -6.07 0.66
N GLN A 109 -16.99 -5.48 0.63
CA GLN A 109 -17.73 -5.27 -0.62
C GLN A 109 -16.90 -4.43 -1.60
N LYS A 110 -16.18 -3.43 -1.11
CA LYS A 110 -15.32 -2.61 -1.94
C LYS A 110 -14.21 -3.43 -2.60
N ILE A 111 -13.60 -4.40 -1.89
CA ILE A 111 -12.62 -5.33 -2.49
C ILE A 111 -13.22 -6.07 -3.70
N LEU A 112 -14.50 -6.44 -3.61
CA LEU A 112 -15.22 -7.11 -4.69
C LEU A 112 -15.60 -6.17 -5.85
N ASP A 113 -15.67 -4.87 -5.61
CA ASP A 113 -16.06 -3.88 -6.64
C ASP A 113 -14.84 -3.24 -7.32
N GLU A 114 -13.64 -3.34 -6.73
CA GLU A 114 -12.44 -2.74 -7.31
C GLU A 114 -12.02 -3.39 -8.64
N PRO A 115 -11.72 -2.58 -9.68
CA PRO A 115 -11.26 -3.08 -10.98
C PRO A 115 -9.85 -3.68 -10.90
N GLU A 116 -8.98 -3.18 -10.03
CA GLU A 116 -7.61 -3.69 -9.88
C GLU A 116 -7.61 -5.15 -9.39
N PHE A 117 -8.67 -5.58 -8.70
CA PHE A 117 -8.80 -6.94 -8.17
C PHE A 117 -9.53 -7.92 -9.10
N VAL A 118 -9.95 -7.51 -10.31
CA VAL A 118 -10.68 -8.39 -11.23
C VAL A 118 -9.93 -9.69 -11.50
N LYS A 119 -8.64 -9.63 -11.82
CA LYS A 119 -7.82 -10.82 -12.07
C LYS A 119 -7.58 -11.66 -10.82
N LEU A 120 -7.55 -11.04 -9.64
CA LEU A 120 -7.36 -11.74 -8.38
C LEU A 120 -8.59 -12.55 -7.98
N LYS A 121 -9.80 -12.10 -8.34
CA LYS A 121 -11.07 -12.81 -8.04
C LYS A 121 -11.13 -14.22 -8.61
N GLU A 122 -10.40 -14.47 -9.70
CA GLU A 122 -10.32 -15.78 -10.35
C GLU A 122 -9.43 -16.78 -9.56
N LEU A 123 -8.63 -16.28 -8.61
CA LEU A 123 -7.70 -17.10 -7.84
C LEU A 123 -8.37 -17.70 -6.62
N ALA A 124 -8.16 -19.00 -6.39
CA ALA A 124 -8.69 -19.70 -5.21
C ALA A 124 -8.22 -19.06 -3.89
N GLU A 125 -6.97 -18.58 -3.84
CA GLU A 125 -6.42 -17.92 -2.65
C GLU A 125 -7.17 -16.61 -2.33
N PHE A 126 -7.59 -15.84 -3.33
CA PHE A 126 -8.35 -14.62 -3.10
C PHE A 126 -9.69 -14.92 -2.41
N GLN A 127 -10.39 -15.97 -2.85
CA GLN A 127 -11.64 -16.40 -2.23
C GLN A 127 -11.42 -16.84 -0.78
N GLN A 128 -10.35 -17.58 -0.51
CA GLN A 128 -9.99 -17.97 0.86
C GLN A 128 -9.69 -16.74 1.75
N ILE A 129 -8.98 -15.75 1.22
CA ILE A 129 -8.66 -14.50 1.95
C ILE A 129 -9.94 -13.77 2.36
N LEU A 130 -10.94 -13.71 1.49
CA LEU A 130 -12.21 -13.03 1.79
C LEU A 130 -13.06 -13.75 2.85
N LEU A 131 -12.82 -15.05 3.07
CA LEU A 131 -13.48 -15.85 4.10
C LEU A 131 -12.75 -15.77 5.45
N LEU A 132 -11.53 -15.28 5.50
CA LEU A 132 -10.78 -15.13 6.76
C LEU A 132 -11.56 -14.24 7.72
N GLU A 133 -11.81 -14.73 8.92
CA GLU A 133 -12.29 -13.89 10.02
C GLU A 133 -11.12 -13.05 10.54
N PRO A 134 -11.31 -11.74 10.80
CA PRO A 134 -10.26 -10.91 11.36
C PRO A 134 -9.87 -11.50 12.72
N ARG A 135 -8.57 -11.81 12.92
CA ARG A 135 -8.09 -12.23 14.24
C ARG A 135 -8.30 -11.05 15.19
N VAL A 136 -9.25 -11.20 16.10
CA VAL A 136 -9.41 -10.29 17.23
C VAL A 136 -8.12 -10.38 18.05
N LEU A 137 -7.27 -9.36 17.96
CA LEU A 137 -6.15 -9.15 18.87
C LEU A 137 -6.62 -8.32 20.06
#